data_AF-A0A133UDJ3-F1
#
_entry.id   AF-A0A133UDJ3-F1
#
_cell.length_a   1.000
_cell.length_b   1.000
_cell.length_c   1.000
_cell.angle_alpha   90.00
_cell.angle_beta   90.00
_cell.angle_gamma   90.00
#
_symmetry.space_group_name_H-M   'P 1'
#
loop_
_entity.id
_entity.type
_entity.pdbx_description
1 polymer ?
#
loop_
_entity_poly.entity_id
_entity_poly.type
_entity_poly.pdbx_seq_one_letter_code
_entity_poly.pdbx_strand_id
1 'polypeptide(L)'
;MREGGQVFTFDMLLALILVMLIVTTSGLAITMARKQASEYVSRYSLERTASDADDILVRSPGEPDTWQKNPQELEVPGIAKLEKDTGEVIPNRISGPKLAQLRDMMRGSNWNPENDSIQAIMGLFGGTEKFEISIWSGDNQIAKIWPGWDEEENSGVENSLEVAVAERLALGRYGDLRYFSGRVYKSEGGEKVYPPENFEIAPNELEIYDWYLILKASDERGLPISVYINAEHPGPTPYKFNKPGENILPDEHGGMDDSLHTGTNTVQIWSRGKTRYVVQTLRRRDPGVLSAGTIPTDPRENGP
;
A
#
# COMPACT_ATOMS: atom_id res chain seq x y z
N MET A 1 -54.68 -7.53 72.81
CA MET A 1 -53.85 -6.58 72.04
C MET A 1 -52.52 -7.23 71.69
N ARG A 2 -52.44 -7.89 70.53
CA ARG A 2 -51.20 -8.46 69.97
C ARG A 2 -51.06 -8.26 68.45
N GLU A 3 -52.10 -7.76 67.79
CA GLU A 3 -52.15 -7.61 66.33
C GLU A 3 -51.38 -6.37 65.81
N GLY A 4 -51.31 -5.29 66.59
CA GLY A 4 -50.64 -4.05 66.15
C GLY A 4 -49.12 -4.17 65.95
N GLY A 5 -48.43 -5.02 66.73
CA GLY A 5 -47.00 -5.25 66.58
C GLY A 5 -46.65 -6.17 65.39
N GLN A 6 -47.60 -7.00 64.96
CA GLN A 6 -47.43 -7.91 63.82
C GLN A 6 -47.66 -7.21 62.48
N VAL A 7 -48.61 -6.27 62.43
CA VAL A 7 -48.85 -5.43 61.24
C VAL A 7 -47.67 -4.48 61.01
N PHE A 8 -47.09 -3.90 62.07
CA PHE A 8 -45.92 -3.02 61.97
C PHE A 8 -44.66 -3.76 61.49
N THR A 9 -44.42 -4.99 61.94
CA THR A 9 -43.26 -5.78 61.50
C THR A 9 -43.41 -6.30 60.08
N PHE A 10 -44.63 -6.64 59.64
CA PHE A 10 -44.89 -7.02 58.25
C PHE A 10 -44.70 -5.84 57.28
N ASP A 11 -45.20 -4.65 57.64
CA ASP A 11 -45.03 -3.44 56.84
C ASP A 11 -43.56 -3.02 56.73
N MET A 12 -42.81 -3.07 57.84
CA MET A 12 -41.38 -2.82 57.85
C MET A 12 -40.60 -3.85 57.00
N LEU A 13 -40.98 -5.13 57.04
CA LEU A 13 -40.36 -6.17 56.21
C LEU A 13 -40.67 -5.96 54.72
N LEU A 14 -41.90 -5.61 54.37
CA LEU A 14 -42.30 -5.29 53.00
C LEU A 14 -41.53 -4.06 52.48
N ALA A 15 -41.38 -3.03 53.30
CA ALA A 15 -40.60 -1.84 52.97
C ALA A 15 -39.12 -2.18 52.72
N LEU A 16 -38.51 -3.04 53.55
CA LEU A 16 -37.13 -3.49 53.35
C LEU A 16 -36.95 -4.31 52.07
N ILE A 17 -37.92 -5.18 51.74
CA ILE A 17 -37.90 -5.96 50.48
C ILE A 17 -38.01 -5.02 49.28
N LEU A 18 -38.89 -4.01 49.34
CA LEU A 18 -39.03 -3.01 48.27
C LEU A 18 -37.75 -2.18 48.09
N VAL A 19 -37.13 -1.74 49.17
CA VAL A 19 -35.84 -1.03 49.12
C VAL A 19 -34.76 -1.92 48.51
N MET A 20 -34.66 -3.19 48.94
CA MET A 20 -33.69 -4.15 48.41
C MET A 20 -33.91 -4.41 46.92
N LEU A 21 -35.16 -4.53 46.47
CA LEU A 21 -35.52 -4.66 45.06
C LEU A 21 -35.03 -3.45 44.26
N ILE A 22 -35.37 -2.22 44.70
CA ILE A 22 -34.97 -0.97 44.03
C ILE A 22 -33.45 -0.85 43.96
N VAL A 23 -32.74 -1.16 45.04
CA VAL A 23 -31.27 -1.11 45.07
C VAL A 23 -30.67 -2.13 44.10
N THR A 24 -31.20 -3.35 44.06
CA THR A 24 -30.69 -4.42 43.18
C THR A 24 -30.94 -4.09 41.71
N THR A 25 -32.16 -3.65 41.35
CA THR A 25 -32.48 -3.27 39.97
C THR A 25 -31.70 -2.04 39.52
N SER A 26 -31.50 -1.06 40.40
CA SER A 26 -30.68 0.13 40.10
C SER A 26 -29.20 -0.24 39.95
N GLY A 27 -28.68 -1.16 40.77
CA GLY A 27 -27.31 -1.65 40.66
C GLY A 27 -27.04 -2.37 39.33
N LEU A 28 -27.99 -3.19 38.86
CA LEU A 28 -27.93 -3.82 37.55
C LEU A 28 -27.96 -2.79 36.41
N ALA A 29 -28.87 -1.83 36.48
CA ALA A 29 -28.99 -0.76 35.48
C ALA A 29 -27.70 0.10 35.40
N ILE A 30 -27.11 0.46 36.55
CA ILE A 30 -25.84 1.19 36.60
C ILE A 30 -24.70 0.37 36.00
N THR A 31 -24.66 -0.94 36.25
CA THR A 31 -23.63 -1.83 35.69
C THR A 31 -23.75 -1.90 34.16
N MET A 32 -24.96 -2.01 33.63
CA MET A 32 -25.22 -1.97 32.19
C MET A 32 -24.84 -0.62 31.58
N ALA A 33 -25.22 0.49 32.22
CA ALA A 33 -24.88 1.84 31.76
C ALA A 33 -23.36 2.08 31.76
N ARG A 34 -22.64 1.60 32.78
CA ARG A 34 -21.16 1.68 32.81
C ARG A 34 -20.51 0.86 31.70
N LYS A 35 -21.02 -0.33 31.43
CA LYS A 35 -20.52 -1.17 30.33
C LYS A 35 -20.71 -0.46 28.99
N GLN A 36 -21.90 0.06 28.71
CA GLN A 36 -22.18 0.83 27.49
C GLN A 36 -21.32 2.07 27.37
N ALA A 37 -21.13 2.82 28.47
CA ALA A 37 -20.25 3.98 28.47
C ALA A 37 -18.80 3.60 28.19
N SER A 38 -18.31 2.50 28.77
CA SER A 38 -16.96 2.00 28.52
C SER A 38 -16.75 1.57 27.06
N GLU A 39 -17.71 0.84 26.48
CA GLU A 39 -17.67 0.41 25.07
C GLU A 39 -17.73 1.62 24.13
N TYR A 40 -18.55 2.62 24.44
CA TYR A 40 -18.61 3.85 23.66
C TYR A 40 -17.28 4.62 23.69
N VAL A 41 -16.64 4.70 24.86
CA VAL A 41 -15.34 5.38 25.02
C VAL A 41 -14.23 4.62 24.28
N SER A 42 -14.21 3.28 24.34
CA SER A 42 -13.20 2.49 23.61
C SER A 42 -13.34 2.66 22.11
N ARG A 43 -14.57 2.58 21.58
CA ARG A 43 -14.85 2.78 20.16
C ARG A 43 -14.44 4.17 19.68
N TYR A 44 -14.84 5.19 20.42
CA TYR A 44 -14.50 6.57 20.09
C TYR A 44 -12.98 6.80 20.08
N SER A 45 -12.25 6.20 21.02
CA SER A 45 -10.79 6.25 21.02
C SER A 45 -10.19 5.60 19.78
N LEU A 46 -10.72 4.45 19.36
CA LEU A 46 -10.23 3.72 18.18
C LEU A 46 -10.50 4.50 16.89
N GLU A 47 -11.71 5.04 16.72
CA GLU A 47 -12.09 5.89 15.58
C GLU A 47 -11.22 7.14 15.51
N ARG A 48 -10.92 7.75 16.65
CA ARG A 48 -10.01 8.89 16.73
C ARG A 48 -8.59 8.51 16.31
N THR A 49 -8.03 7.44 16.88
CA THR A 49 -6.67 6.98 16.53
C THR A 49 -6.57 6.66 15.03
N ALA A 50 -7.55 5.97 14.46
CA ALA A 50 -7.58 5.67 13.03
C ALA A 50 -7.62 6.95 12.18
N SER A 51 -8.49 7.90 12.54
CA SER A 51 -8.61 9.18 11.81
C SER A 51 -7.36 10.04 11.94
N ASP A 52 -6.76 10.13 13.12
CA ASP A 52 -5.54 10.90 13.37
C ASP A 52 -4.36 10.27 12.60
N ALA A 53 -4.24 8.94 12.61
CA ALA A 53 -3.22 8.21 11.87
C ALA A 53 -3.33 8.44 10.35
N ASP A 54 -4.54 8.29 9.79
CA ASP A 54 -4.80 8.48 8.37
C ASP A 54 -4.51 9.94 7.94
N ASP A 55 -4.96 10.93 8.72
CA ASP A 55 -4.68 12.34 8.44
C ASP A 55 -3.17 12.65 8.50
N ILE A 56 -2.43 12.14 9.49
CA ILE A 56 -0.98 12.35 9.59
C ILE A 56 -0.28 11.71 8.39
N LEU A 57 -0.62 10.47 8.02
CA LEU A 57 0.01 9.78 6.89
C LEU A 57 -0.11 10.56 5.59
N VAL A 58 -1.30 11.07 5.27
CA VAL A 58 -1.56 11.73 3.98
C VAL A 58 -1.23 13.23 3.98
N ARG A 59 -1.14 13.89 5.13
CA ARG A 59 -0.85 15.33 5.22
C ARG A 59 0.58 15.66 5.65
N SER A 60 1.29 14.75 6.29
CA SER A 60 2.66 14.96 6.73
C SER A 60 3.66 14.28 5.79
N PRO A 61 4.81 14.91 5.48
CA PRO A 61 5.92 14.21 4.86
C PRO A 61 6.59 13.25 5.85
N GLY A 62 6.27 13.32 7.14
CA GLY A 62 6.99 12.64 8.20
C GLY A 62 8.25 13.39 8.63
N GLU A 63 8.83 12.95 9.72
CA GLU A 63 9.98 13.58 10.38
C GLU A 63 11.07 12.54 10.64
N PRO A 64 12.31 12.77 10.17
CA PRO A 64 12.71 13.81 9.22
C PRO A 64 12.07 13.57 7.83
N ASP A 65 11.97 14.60 6.99
CA ASP A 65 11.30 14.47 5.68
C ASP A 65 12.00 13.49 4.70
N THR A 66 13.26 13.15 4.98
CA THR A 66 14.07 12.19 4.26
C THR A 66 14.14 10.81 4.89
N TRP A 67 13.30 10.50 5.89
CA TRP A 67 13.30 9.22 6.62
C TRP A 67 13.29 7.99 5.69
N GLN A 68 12.72 8.08 4.49
CA GLN A 68 12.73 6.98 3.53
C GLN A 68 14.13 6.57 3.04
N LYS A 69 15.14 7.43 3.20
CA LYS A 69 16.54 7.13 2.88
C LYS A 69 17.26 6.53 4.09
N ASN A 70 16.88 6.96 5.28
CA ASN A 70 17.43 6.52 6.57
C ASN A 70 16.28 6.10 7.49
N PRO A 71 15.71 4.89 7.31
CA PRO A 71 14.48 4.48 8.02
C PRO A 71 14.65 4.43 9.54
N GLN A 72 15.89 4.30 10.01
CA GLN A 72 16.23 4.24 11.43
C GLN A 72 16.10 5.59 12.14
N GLU A 73 16.08 6.70 11.40
CA GLU A 73 15.90 8.05 11.93
C GLU A 73 14.42 8.46 11.98
N LEU A 74 13.48 7.56 11.64
CA LEU A 74 12.06 7.86 11.60
C LEU A 74 11.51 8.19 13.01
N GLU A 75 11.02 9.42 13.18
CA GLU A 75 10.34 9.88 14.39
C GLU A 75 8.82 10.00 14.17
N VAL A 76 8.41 10.51 13.01
CA VAL A 76 6.99 10.65 12.65
C VAL A 76 6.74 10.05 11.27
N PRO A 77 5.94 8.98 11.15
CA PRO A 77 5.54 8.44 9.86
C PRO A 77 4.66 9.42 9.09
N GLY A 78 4.99 9.60 7.82
CA GLY A 78 4.22 10.42 6.89
C GLY A 78 4.63 10.10 5.46
N ILE A 79 3.66 10.03 4.55
CA ILE A 79 3.88 9.66 3.16
C ILE A 79 3.51 10.79 2.19
N ALA A 80 3.18 11.98 2.69
CA ALA A 80 2.91 13.14 1.83
C ALA A 80 4.16 13.57 1.05
N LYS A 81 3.94 14.03 -0.18
CA LYS A 81 4.96 14.48 -1.10
C LYS A 81 5.30 15.94 -0.83
N LEU A 82 6.58 16.25 -0.84
CA LEU A 82 7.07 17.63 -0.89
C LEU A 82 7.17 18.12 -2.33
N GLU A 83 6.79 19.37 -2.56
CA GLU A 83 7.07 20.06 -3.81
C GLU A 83 8.57 20.33 -3.93
N LYS A 84 9.17 20.01 -5.08
CA LYS A 84 10.64 19.99 -5.21
C LYS A 84 11.27 21.37 -5.11
N ASP A 85 10.54 22.39 -5.55
CA ASP A 85 11.07 23.75 -5.70
C ASP A 85 10.88 24.58 -4.43
N THR A 86 9.79 24.34 -3.69
CA THR A 86 9.44 25.14 -2.49
C THR A 86 9.70 24.38 -1.19
N GLY A 87 9.83 23.05 -1.21
CA GLY A 87 9.89 22.22 -0.01
C GLY A 87 8.56 22.20 0.75
N GLU A 88 7.49 22.77 0.20
CA GLU A 88 6.18 22.76 0.81
C GLU A 88 5.51 21.39 0.67
N VAL A 89 4.74 21.03 1.69
CA VAL A 89 3.97 19.79 1.67
C VAL A 89 2.79 19.94 0.73
N ILE A 90 2.61 18.96 -0.15
CA ILE A 90 1.40 18.82 -0.95
C ILE A 90 0.52 17.78 -0.26
N PRO A 91 -0.45 18.21 0.59
CA PRO A 91 -1.27 17.28 1.34
C PRO A 91 -2.07 16.39 0.39
N ASN A 92 -2.35 15.18 0.84
CA ASN A 92 -3.02 14.12 0.10
C ASN A 92 -2.27 13.67 -1.16
N ARG A 93 -1.04 14.11 -1.42
CA ARG A 93 -0.24 13.59 -2.54
C ARG A 93 0.77 12.57 -2.04
N ILE A 94 0.61 11.30 -2.41
CA ILE A 94 1.46 10.22 -1.88
C ILE A 94 2.84 10.22 -2.56
N SER A 95 3.89 10.11 -1.74
CA SER A 95 5.25 9.83 -2.14
C SER A 95 5.46 8.31 -2.21
N GLY A 96 5.60 7.78 -3.43
CA GLY A 96 5.85 6.36 -3.64
C GLY A 96 7.08 5.80 -2.91
N PRO A 97 8.25 6.48 -2.90
CA PRO A 97 9.40 6.02 -2.14
C PRO A 97 9.15 5.89 -0.64
N LYS A 98 8.37 6.82 -0.05
CA LYS A 98 8.00 6.75 1.38
C LYS A 98 7.06 5.60 1.66
N LEU A 99 6.04 5.41 0.81
CA LEU A 99 5.14 4.27 0.91
C LEU A 99 5.87 2.93 0.78
N ALA A 100 6.80 2.82 -0.19
CA ALA A 100 7.59 1.61 -0.38
C ALA A 100 8.46 1.31 0.85
N GLN A 101 9.14 2.33 1.39
CA GLN A 101 9.94 2.15 2.60
C GLN A 101 9.08 1.80 3.82
N LEU A 102 7.91 2.42 3.97
CA LEU A 102 6.96 2.10 5.04
C LEU A 102 6.55 0.62 4.99
N ARG A 103 6.23 0.12 3.79
CA ARG A 103 5.90 -1.29 3.55
C ARG A 103 7.06 -2.22 3.91
N ASP A 104 8.29 -1.85 3.52
CA ASP A 104 9.48 -2.63 3.78
C ASP A 104 9.80 -2.71 5.28
N MET A 105 9.67 -1.60 6.02
CA MET A 105 9.83 -1.59 7.48
C MET A 105 8.81 -2.47 8.20
N MET A 106 7.60 -2.58 7.67
CA MET A 106 6.53 -3.40 8.24
C MET A 106 6.60 -4.88 7.86
N ARG A 107 7.50 -5.29 6.97
CA ARG A 107 7.63 -6.69 6.54
C ARG A 107 8.08 -7.58 7.70
N GLY A 108 7.60 -8.82 7.77
CA GLY A 108 7.96 -9.77 8.84
C GLY A 108 9.46 -9.90 9.15
N SER A 109 10.33 -9.86 8.14
CA SER A 109 11.78 -9.92 8.32
C SER A 109 12.40 -8.66 8.96
N ASN A 110 11.72 -7.52 8.86
CA ASN A 110 12.21 -6.20 9.27
C ASN A 110 11.45 -5.64 10.48
N TRP A 111 10.30 -6.23 10.83
CA TRP A 111 9.48 -5.82 11.95
C TRP A 111 10.13 -6.24 13.27
N ASN A 112 10.75 -5.27 13.94
CA ASN A 112 11.24 -5.42 15.31
C ASN A 112 10.66 -4.31 16.19
N PRO A 113 9.70 -4.62 17.08
CA PRO A 113 9.11 -3.65 18.00
C PRO A 113 10.11 -2.98 18.93
N GLU A 114 11.30 -3.52 19.13
CA GLU A 114 12.31 -2.87 19.98
C GLU A 114 13.01 -1.68 19.30
N ASN A 115 12.85 -1.52 17.98
CA ASN A 115 13.45 -0.41 17.23
C ASN A 115 12.64 0.88 17.40
N ASP A 116 13.31 2.00 17.65
CA ASP A 116 12.68 3.31 17.81
C ASP A 116 11.81 3.72 16.60
N SER A 117 12.28 3.41 15.39
CA SER A 117 11.56 3.68 14.14
C SER A 117 10.28 2.86 13.98
N ILE A 118 10.26 1.64 14.52
CA ILE A 118 9.05 0.79 14.54
C ILE A 118 8.10 1.25 15.64
N GLN A 119 8.63 1.66 16.80
CA GLN A 119 7.85 2.29 17.86
C GLN A 119 7.18 3.59 17.40
N ALA A 120 7.83 4.38 16.54
CA ALA A 120 7.23 5.55 15.93
C ALA A 120 6.01 5.19 15.05
N ILE A 121 6.10 4.11 14.27
CA ILE A 121 4.97 3.59 13.48
C ILE A 121 3.86 3.11 14.40
N MET A 122 4.18 2.27 15.41
CA MET A 122 3.18 1.79 16.37
C MET A 122 2.52 2.96 17.12
N GLY A 123 3.30 3.98 17.50
CA GLY A 123 2.83 5.18 18.19
C GLY A 123 1.77 5.94 17.40
N LEU A 124 1.93 6.03 16.08
CA LEU A 124 0.91 6.60 15.20
C LEU A 124 -0.45 5.87 15.32
N PHE A 125 -0.40 4.55 15.46
CA PHE A 125 -1.58 3.69 15.58
C PHE A 125 -1.96 3.39 17.04
N GLY A 126 -1.58 4.24 17.99
CA GLY A 126 -1.97 4.10 19.39
C GLY A 126 -1.16 3.08 20.19
N GLY A 127 0.06 2.76 19.74
CA GLY A 127 1.00 1.86 20.41
C GLY A 127 0.69 0.38 20.25
N THR A 128 -0.03 0.00 19.19
CA THR A 128 -0.43 -1.39 18.91
C THR A 128 0.16 -1.91 17.61
N GLU A 129 0.19 -3.23 17.47
CA GLU A 129 0.49 -3.94 16.22
C GLU A 129 -0.79 -4.37 15.48
N LYS A 130 -1.96 -4.02 16.01
CA LYS A 130 -3.27 -4.41 15.46
C LYS A 130 -3.84 -3.30 14.58
N PHE A 131 -3.14 -3.02 13.48
CA PHE A 131 -3.58 -2.07 12.47
C PHE A 131 -3.28 -2.58 11.06
N GLU A 132 -3.99 -2.04 10.08
CA GLU A 132 -3.79 -2.33 8.66
C GLU A 132 -3.89 -1.02 7.88
N ILE A 133 -3.00 -0.85 6.91
CA ILE A 133 -3.05 0.22 5.92
C ILE A 133 -3.42 -0.40 4.57
N SER A 134 -4.52 0.06 4.01
CA SER A 134 -5.02 -0.39 2.72
C SER A 134 -5.13 0.79 1.74
N ILE A 135 -4.63 0.61 0.53
CA ILE A 135 -4.69 1.60 -0.55
C ILE A 135 -5.55 1.06 -1.67
N TRP A 136 -6.57 1.81 -2.04
CA TRP A 136 -7.55 1.42 -3.06
C TRP A 136 -7.52 2.37 -4.26
N SER A 137 -7.81 1.85 -5.45
CA SER A 137 -8.08 2.63 -6.66
C SER A 137 -9.33 2.08 -7.33
N GLY A 138 -10.47 2.74 -7.11
CA GLY A 138 -11.77 2.17 -7.41
C GLY A 138 -11.97 0.90 -6.58
N ASP A 139 -12.40 -0.18 -7.21
CA ASP A 139 -12.64 -1.47 -6.55
C ASP A 139 -11.36 -2.30 -6.34
N ASN A 140 -10.21 -1.80 -6.76
CA ASN A 140 -8.95 -2.54 -6.71
C ASN A 140 -8.08 -2.14 -5.51
N GLN A 141 -7.78 -3.09 -4.63
CA GLN A 141 -6.76 -2.92 -3.58
C GLN A 141 -5.36 -2.95 -4.22
N ILE A 142 -4.66 -1.82 -4.15
CA ILE A 142 -3.30 -1.64 -4.68
C ILE A 142 -2.25 -2.10 -3.66
N ALA A 143 -2.49 -1.83 -2.38
CA ALA A 143 -1.59 -2.23 -1.32
C ALA A 143 -2.39 -2.58 -0.07
N LYS A 144 -1.88 -3.58 0.65
CA LYS A 144 -2.34 -4.01 1.97
C LYS A 144 -1.09 -4.22 2.80
N ILE A 145 -0.96 -3.50 3.92
CA ILE A 145 0.26 -3.46 4.73
C ILE A 145 -0.14 -3.54 6.20
N TRP A 146 0.48 -4.44 6.96
CA TRP A 146 0.26 -4.57 8.40
C TRP A 146 1.57 -4.94 9.11
N PRO A 147 1.65 -4.78 10.44
CA PRO A 147 2.79 -5.20 11.23
C PRO A 147 3.18 -6.65 11.01
N GLY A 148 4.44 -6.88 10.68
CA GLY A 148 4.99 -8.21 10.45
C GLY A 148 4.45 -8.90 9.20
N TRP A 149 3.89 -8.16 8.23
CA TRP A 149 3.23 -8.78 7.09
C TRP A 149 4.15 -9.71 6.29
N ASP A 150 3.60 -10.84 5.90
CA ASP A 150 4.10 -11.74 4.87
C ASP A 150 2.99 -12.00 3.84
N GLU A 151 3.27 -12.81 2.83
CA GLU A 151 2.31 -13.06 1.74
C GLU A 151 1.41 -14.26 1.99
N GLU A 152 1.68 -15.04 3.03
CA GLU A 152 0.96 -16.26 3.36
C GLU A 152 -0.14 -16.03 4.40
N GLU A 153 0.02 -14.99 5.22
CA GLU A 153 -0.86 -14.64 6.33
C GLU A 153 -1.74 -13.43 6.03
N ASN A 154 -2.83 -13.30 6.80
CA ASN A 154 -3.67 -12.10 6.82
C ASN A 154 -3.37 -11.29 8.09
N SER A 155 -3.70 -10.00 8.07
CA SER A 155 -3.60 -9.11 9.23
C SER A 155 -4.44 -9.58 10.44
N GLY A 156 -5.39 -10.49 10.23
CA GLY A 156 -6.32 -10.97 11.26
C GLY A 156 -7.42 -9.96 11.60
N VAL A 157 -7.53 -8.87 10.84
CA VAL A 157 -8.58 -7.85 11.01
C VAL A 157 -9.98 -8.45 10.92
N GLU A 158 -10.16 -9.47 10.07
CA GLU A 158 -11.41 -10.21 9.90
C GLU A 158 -11.84 -10.99 11.15
N ASN A 159 -10.91 -11.27 12.05
CA ASN A 159 -11.17 -11.97 13.31
C ASN A 159 -11.30 -11.01 14.51
N SER A 160 -11.25 -9.69 14.27
CA SER A 160 -11.31 -8.69 15.33
C SER A 160 -12.76 -8.43 15.75
N LEU A 161 -12.99 -8.35 17.07
CA LEU A 161 -14.31 -8.06 17.64
C LEU A 161 -14.80 -6.65 17.31
N GLU A 162 -13.86 -5.71 17.15
CA GLU A 162 -14.12 -4.32 16.85
C GLU A 162 -12.99 -3.76 15.96
N VAL A 163 -13.36 -3.01 14.92
CA VAL A 163 -12.45 -2.37 13.97
C VAL A 163 -12.98 -0.98 13.69
N ALA A 164 -12.11 0.04 13.75
CA ALA A 164 -12.41 1.36 13.23
C ALA A 164 -11.66 1.58 11.91
N VAL A 165 -12.35 2.16 10.93
CA VAL A 165 -11.79 2.45 9.61
C VAL A 165 -11.87 3.96 9.39
N ALA A 166 -10.74 4.54 9.00
CA ALA A 166 -10.67 5.90 8.48
C ALA A 166 -10.19 5.82 7.03
N GLU A 167 -10.79 6.66 6.18
CA GLU A 167 -10.42 6.75 4.77
C GLU A 167 -10.15 8.20 4.38
N ARG A 168 -9.12 8.39 3.56
CA ARG A 168 -8.81 9.65 2.89
C ARG A 168 -8.58 9.44 1.41
N LEU A 169 -9.10 10.38 0.61
CA LEU A 169 -8.76 10.46 -0.80
C LEU A 169 -7.34 11.01 -0.95
N ALA A 170 -6.51 10.27 -1.66
CA ALA A 170 -5.15 10.65 -1.94
C ALA A 170 -4.82 10.55 -3.45
N LEU A 171 -3.90 11.39 -3.89
CA LEU A 171 -3.41 11.51 -5.25
C LEU A 171 -2.03 10.87 -5.37
N GLY A 172 -1.94 9.75 -6.07
CA GLY A 172 -0.67 9.21 -6.56
C GLY A 172 -0.46 9.59 -8.03
N ARG A 173 0.77 9.90 -8.46
CA ARG A 173 1.04 9.92 -9.91
C ARG A 173 1.07 8.48 -10.41
N TYR A 174 0.42 8.23 -11.54
CA TYR A 174 0.53 7.00 -12.31
C TYR A 174 2.00 6.85 -12.76
N GLY A 175 2.81 6.13 -11.99
CA GLY A 175 4.27 6.09 -12.13
C GLY A 175 5.07 6.34 -10.86
N ASP A 176 4.58 7.13 -9.89
CA ASP A 176 5.28 7.31 -8.59
C ASP A 176 5.04 6.10 -7.67
N LEU A 177 3.91 5.41 -7.81
CA LEU A 177 3.64 4.10 -7.21
C LEU A 177 4.38 2.94 -7.94
N ARG A 178 5.18 3.26 -8.96
CA ARG A 178 6.02 2.33 -9.72
C ARG A 178 7.48 2.64 -9.40
N TYR A 179 8.19 1.75 -8.74
CA TYR A 179 9.57 1.99 -8.35
C TYR A 179 10.49 2.09 -9.58
N PHE A 180 11.40 3.07 -9.56
CA PHE A 180 12.30 3.46 -10.64
C PHE A 180 13.55 2.55 -10.63
N SER A 181 13.80 1.81 -11.71
CA SER A 181 14.92 0.87 -11.86
C SER A 181 16.21 1.50 -12.42
N GLY A 182 16.55 2.71 -11.98
CA GLY A 182 17.85 3.33 -12.26
C GLY A 182 17.90 4.32 -13.43
N ARG A 183 19.14 4.78 -13.74
CA ARG A 183 19.41 5.93 -14.64
C ARG A 183 19.48 5.54 -16.12
N VAL A 184 18.98 6.45 -16.94
CA VAL A 184 19.05 6.44 -18.41
C VAL A 184 20.49 6.58 -18.90
N TYR A 185 20.98 5.61 -19.68
CA TYR A 185 22.28 5.73 -20.37
C TYR A 185 22.09 6.05 -21.85
N LYS A 186 22.72 7.13 -22.33
CA LYS A 186 22.91 7.34 -23.78
C LYS A 186 24.01 6.39 -24.26
N SER A 187 23.69 5.56 -25.24
CA SER A 187 24.66 4.66 -25.86
C SER A 187 24.98 5.04 -27.29
N GLU A 188 26.19 4.78 -27.78
CA GLU A 188 26.42 4.59 -29.20
C GLU A 188 26.20 3.10 -29.56
N GLY A 189 25.90 2.80 -30.81
CA GLY A 189 25.60 1.44 -31.26
C GLY A 189 26.69 0.41 -30.98
N GLY A 190 26.31 -0.86 -30.87
CA GLY A 190 27.19 -1.98 -30.54
C GLY A 190 26.53 -2.95 -29.54
N GLU A 191 27.32 -3.87 -29.01
CA GLU A 191 26.92 -4.73 -27.90
C GLU A 191 27.06 -3.97 -26.58
N LYS A 192 26.00 -3.97 -25.76
CA LYS A 192 26.04 -3.40 -24.42
C LYS A 192 25.41 -4.34 -23.41
N VAL A 193 26.15 -4.59 -22.35
CA VAL A 193 25.68 -5.29 -21.16
C VAL A 193 25.40 -4.24 -20.10
N TYR A 194 24.15 -4.19 -19.62
CA TYR A 194 23.76 -3.34 -18.51
C TYR A 194 24.06 -4.08 -17.21
N PRO A 195 24.72 -3.43 -16.24
CA PRO A 195 25.17 -4.12 -15.05
C PRO A 195 23.97 -4.57 -14.19
N PRO A 196 24.13 -5.68 -13.44
CA PRO A 196 23.06 -6.36 -12.72
C PRO A 196 22.36 -5.45 -11.68
N GLU A 197 23.11 -4.50 -11.12
CA GLU A 197 22.65 -3.49 -10.15
C GLU A 197 21.52 -2.55 -10.64
N ASN A 198 21.23 -2.53 -11.94
CA ASN A 198 20.12 -1.75 -12.50
C ASN A 198 18.82 -2.55 -12.66
N PHE A 199 18.85 -3.87 -12.41
CA PHE A 199 17.69 -4.72 -12.66
C PHE A 199 17.57 -5.85 -11.63
N GLU A 200 17.39 -5.45 -10.38
CA GLU A 200 17.07 -6.36 -9.28
C GLU A 200 15.55 -6.46 -9.10
N ILE A 201 15.06 -7.71 -9.04
CA ILE A 201 13.66 -8.05 -8.86
C ILE A 201 13.53 -8.68 -7.48
N ALA A 202 12.83 -8.01 -6.57
CA ALA A 202 12.67 -8.54 -5.21
C ALA A 202 11.76 -9.79 -5.22
N PRO A 203 11.73 -10.58 -4.13
CA PRO A 203 10.79 -11.69 -4.01
C PRO A 203 9.36 -11.24 -4.31
N ASN A 204 8.66 -12.03 -5.13
CA ASN A 204 7.24 -11.88 -5.49
C ASN A 204 6.91 -10.68 -6.39
N GLU A 205 7.92 -9.95 -6.86
CA GLU A 205 7.70 -8.84 -7.78
C GLU A 205 7.35 -9.27 -9.22
N LEU A 206 7.68 -10.49 -9.62
CA LEU A 206 7.30 -11.07 -10.92
C LEU A 206 5.81 -11.39 -11.00
N GLU A 207 5.20 -11.78 -9.88
CA GLU A 207 3.80 -12.21 -9.85
C GLU A 207 2.83 -11.02 -9.76
N ILE A 208 3.31 -9.91 -9.19
CA ILE A 208 2.49 -8.75 -8.92
C ILE A 208 2.58 -7.74 -10.08
N TYR A 209 3.63 -7.84 -10.90
CA TYR A 209 3.90 -6.85 -11.93
C TYR A 209 4.50 -7.48 -13.18
N ASP A 210 3.97 -7.10 -14.33
CA ASP A 210 4.59 -7.26 -15.62
C ASP A 210 5.72 -6.25 -15.79
N TRP A 211 6.79 -6.74 -16.37
CA TRP A 211 8.03 -6.01 -16.55
C TRP A 211 8.18 -5.60 -18.00
N TYR A 212 8.63 -4.37 -18.21
CA TYR A 212 8.74 -3.72 -19.50
C TYR A 212 10.12 -3.14 -19.66
N LEU A 213 10.63 -3.16 -20.88
CA LEU A 213 11.88 -2.55 -21.26
C LEU A 213 11.53 -1.55 -22.34
N ILE A 214 11.55 -0.27 -22.00
CA ILE A 214 11.35 0.79 -22.97
C ILE A 214 12.69 1.13 -23.60
N LEU A 215 12.72 1.08 -24.92
CA LEU A 215 13.84 1.48 -25.76
C LEU A 215 13.43 2.71 -26.56
N LYS A 216 14.05 3.86 -26.28
CA LYS A 216 13.83 5.07 -27.08
C LYS A 216 15.01 5.33 -27.99
N ALA A 217 14.85 5.08 -29.29
CA ALA A 217 15.83 5.42 -30.32
C ALA A 217 15.86 6.92 -30.61
N SER A 218 17.04 7.53 -30.80
CA SER A 218 17.16 8.95 -31.16
C SER A 218 16.99 9.26 -32.64
N ASP A 219 17.17 8.26 -33.51
CA ASP A 219 17.28 8.45 -34.97
C ASP A 219 16.30 7.52 -35.71
N GLU A 220 15.62 8.05 -36.74
CA GLU A 220 14.57 7.37 -37.53
C GLU A 220 15.07 6.19 -38.37
N ARG A 221 16.38 5.96 -38.46
CA ARG A 221 16.96 4.81 -39.19
C ARG A 221 17.08 3.61 -38.24
N GLY A 222 15.91 3.04 -37.94
CA GLY A 222 15.75 1.82 -37.14
C GLY A 222 16.52 0.65 -37.77
N LEU A 223 17.59 0.27 -37.11
CA LEU A 223 18.21 -1.03 -37.27
C LEU A 223 17.56 -1.97 -36.26
N PRO A 224 17.42 -3.26 -36.58
CA PRO A 224 16.83 -4.21 -35.64
C PRO A 224 17.63 -4.21 -34.33
N ILE A 225 16.93 -3.99 -33.23
CA ILE A 225 17.48 -4.12 -31.88
C ILE A 225 17.16 -5.53 -31.40
N SER A 226 18.18 -6.22 -30.92
CA SER A 226 18.06 -7.50 -30.23
C SER A 226 18.30 -7.26 -28.75
N VAL A 227 17.35 -7.64 -27.90
CA VAL A 227 17.49 -7.64 -26.44
C VAL A 227 17.58 -9.06 -25.94
N TYR A 228 18.54 -9.32 -25.06
CA TYR A 228 18.73 -10.57 -24.34
C TYR A 228 18.61 -10.28 -22.85
N ILE A 229 17.91 -11.15 -22.13
CA ILE A 229 17.68 -11.02 -20.68
C ILE A 229 18.18 -12.30 -20.06
N ASN A 230 19.11 -12.19 -19.10
CA ASN A 230 19.78 -13.33 -18.47
C ASN A 230 20.39 -14.31 -19.49
N ALA A 231 20.76 -13.79 -20.66
CA ALA A 231 21.32 -14.55 -21.76
C ALA A 231 22.40 -13.71 -22.47
N GLU A 232 23.46 -14.38 -22.92
CA GLU A 232 24.56 -13.75 -23.66
C GLU A 232 24.25 -13.71 -25.16
N HIS A 233 24.68 -12.66 -25.86
CA HIS A 233 24.71 -12.67 -27.32
C HIS A 233 25.91 -13.51 -27.82
N PRO A 234 25.74 -14.43 -28.81
CA PRO A 234 24.50 -14.83 -29.46
C PRO A 234 23.81 -15.97 -28.69
N GLY A 235 22.63 -15.69 -28.13
CA GLY A 235 21.84 -16.63 -27.31
C GLY A 235 20.49 -16.99 -27.94
N PRO A 236 19.71 -17.88 -27.29
CA PRO A 236 18.40 -18.30 -27.80
C PRO A 236 17.41 -17.11 -27.84
N THR A 237 16.81 -16.90 -29.01
CA THR A 237 15.69 -15.98 -29.32
C THR A 237 15.72 -14.61 -28.61
N PRO A 238 16.42 -13.61 -29.17
CA PRO A 238 16.32 -12.25 -28.65
C PRO A 238 14.92 -11.66 -28.87
N TYR A 239 14.49 -10.76 -27.98
CA TYR A 239 13.37 -9.87 -28.27
C TYR A 239 13.81 -8.90 -29.39
N LYS A 240 13.13 -8.97 -30.54
CA LYS A 240 13.48 -8.19 -31.74
C LYS A 240 12.49 -7.04 -31.94
N PHE A 241 13.02 -5.82 -32.00
CA PHE A 241 12.25 -4.63 -32.32
C PHE A 241 12.54 -4.23 -33.78
N ASN A 242 11.56 -4.39 -34.68
CA ASN A 242 11.76 -4.35 -36.14
C ASN A 242 11.22 -3.09 -36.85
N LYS A 243 10.61 -2.11 -36.16
CA LYS A 243 9.99 -0.96 -36.83
C LYS A 243 10.79 0.35 -36.70
N PRO A 244 11.21 0.95 -37.83
CA PRO A 244 11.70 2.33 -37.87
C PRO A 244 10.54 3.33 -38.02
N GLY A 245 10.55 4.41 -37.23
CA GLY A 245 9.87 5.66 -37.60
C GLY A 245 8.71 6.13 -36.71
N GLU A 246 8.18 5.30 -35.83
CA GLU A 246 7.30 5.78 -34.76
C GLU A 246 8.11 5.81 -33.47
N ASN A 247 7.89 6.83 -32.64
CA ASN A 247 8.30 6.72 -31.24
C ASN A 247 7.85 5.34 -30.79
N ILE A 248 8.78 4.51 -30.32
CA ILE A 248 8.46 3.27 -29.62
C ILE A 248 7.81 3.73 -28.30
N LEU A 249 6.57 4.20 -28.43
CA LEU A 249 5.56 4.18 -27.40
C LEU A 249 5.28 2.70 -27.14
N PRO A 250 4.79 2.37 -25.94
CA PRO A 250 4.80 1.01 -25.43
C PRO A 250 3.66 0.17 -26.06
N ASP A 251 3.58 0.10 -27.38
CA ASP A 251 2.57 -0.70 -28.08
C ASP A 251 3.16 -2.06 -28.50
N GLU A 252 4.50 -2.17 -28.61
CA GLU A 252 5.22 -3.44 -28.69
C GLU A 252 5.85 -3.73 -27.33
N HIS A 253 5.06 -4.40 -26.49
CA HIS A 253 5.50 -5.05 -25.27
C HIS A 253 5.84 -6.51 -25.59
N GLY A 254 7.13 -6.85 -25.60
CA GLY A 254 7.51 -8.26 -25.45
C GLY A 254 7.39 -8.58 -23.97
N GLY A 255 6.42 -9.41 -23.57
CA GLY A 255 6.40 -9.95 -22.21
C GLY A 255 7.77 -10.59 -21.95
N MET A 256 8.48 -10.10 -20.94
CA MET A 256 9.80 -10.60 -20.58
C MET A 256 9.73 -11.65 -19.47
N ASP A 257 8.51 -11.98 -19.04
CA ASP A 257 8.22 -12.73 -17.83
C ASP A 257 8.89 -14.11 -17.83
N ASP A 258 8.96 -14.77 -19.00
CA ASP A 258 9.62 -16.07 -19.17
C ASP A 258 11.14 -16.03 -18.97
N SER A 259 11.76 -14.85 -19.09
CA SER A 259 13.22 -14.66 -19.04
C SER A 259 13.69 -14.04 -17.72
N LEU A 260 12.77 -13.59 -16.87
CA LEU A 260 13.08 -12.93 -15.61
C LEU A 260 13.07 -13.92 -14.44
N HIS A 261 13.87 -13.63 -13.43
CA HIS A 261 13.85 -14.37 -12.16
C HIS A 261 13.96 -13.42 -10.97
N THR A 262 13.53 -13.89 -9.80
CA THR A 262 13.79 -13.19 -8.54
C THR A 262 15.30 -13.06 -8.31
N GLY A 263 15.72 -11.90 -7.81
CA GLY A 263 17.12 -11.53 -7.66
C GLY A 263 17.61 -10.69 -8.83
N THR A 264 18.91 -10.80 -9.11
CA THR A 264 19.56 -9.88 -10.04
C THR A 264 19.46 -10.35 -11.49
N ASN A 265 18.90 -9.51 -12.36
CA ASN A 265 18.73 -9.81 -13.77
C ASN A 265 19.74 -8.99 -14.61
N THR A 266 20.17 -9.54 -15.73
CA THR A 266 21.07 -8.88 -16.68
C THR A 266 20.34 -8.57 -17.98
N VAL A 267 20.52 -7.35 -18.50
CA VAL A 267 19.96 -6.95 -19.79
C VAL A 267 21.10 -6.66 -20.74
N GLN A 268 21.12 -7.34 -21.88
CA GLN A 268 22.07 -7.12 -22.95
C GLN A 268 21.35 -6.66 -24.21
N ILE A 269 21.83 -5.57 -24.80
CA ILE A 269 21.24 -4.97 -26.00
C ILE A 269 22.27 -4.96 -27.12
N TRP A 270 21.84 -5.35 -28.31
CA TRP A 270 22.66 -5.36 -29.50
C TRP A 270 21.93 -4.68 -30.68
N SER A 271 22.65 -3.85 -31.42
CA SER A 271 22.13 -3.10 -32.57
C SER A 271 23.14 -3.04 -33.72
N ARG A 272 22.69 -3.28 -34.97
CA ARG A 272 23.54 -3.21 -36.17
C ARG A 272 23.80 -1.78 -36.65
N GLY A 273 24.39 -0.91 -35.82
CA GLY A 273 24.81 0.43 -36.24
C GLY A 273 24.70 1.48 -35.14
N LYS A 274 25.19 2.69 -35.40
CA LYS A 274 25.29 3.80 -34.44
C LYS A 274 23.92 4.39 -34.11
N THR A 275 23.19 3.74 -33.23
CA THR A 275 21.92 4.27 -32.76
C THR A 275 22.02 4.58 -31.28
N ARG A 276 21.47 5.72 -30.87
CA ARG A 276 21.36 6.07 -29.45
C ARG A 276 20.04 5.58 -28.91
N TYR A 277 20.11 4.79 -27.86
CA TYR A 277 18.94 4.30 -27.16
C TYR A 277 18.94 4.79 -25.71
N VAL A 278 17.74 5.01 -25.19
CA VAL A 278 17.47 5.10 -23.75
C VAL A 278 16.79 3.81 -23.34
N VAL A 279 17.33 3.17 -22.31
CA VAL A 279 16.75 1.98 -21.70
C VAL A 279 16.07 2.37 -20.41
N GLN A 280 14.82 1.97 -20.24
CA GLN A 280 14.08 2.12 -19.00
C GLN A 280 13.36 0.82 -18.71
N THR A 281 13.67 0.19 -17.58
CA THR A 281 12.81 -0.88 -17.07
C THR A 281 11.59 -0.28 -16.39
N LEU A 282 10.44 -0.85 -16.64
CA LEU A 282 9.14 -0.36 -16.20
C LEU A 282 8.35 -1.52 -15.65
N ARG A 283 7.56 -1.22 -14.63
CA ARG A 283 6.80 -2.18 -13.88
C ARG A 283 5.32 -1.80 -14.02
N ARG A 284 4.50 -2.64 -14.65
CA ARG A 284 3.04 -2.47 -14.81
C ARG A 284 2.39 -3.66 -14.12
N ARG A 285 1.11 -3.59 -13.79
CA ARG A 285 0.33 -4.79 -13.47
C ARG A 285 -0.68 -4.94 -14.59
N ASP A 286 -0.80 -6.14 -15.15
CA ASP A 286 -1.73 -6.42 -16.23
C ASP A 286 -3.16 -6.10 -15.78
N PRO A 287 -3.90 -5.21 -16.47
CA PRO A 287 -5.33 -5.07 -16.26
C PRO A 287 -6.13 -6.29 -16.78
N GLY A 288 -5.47 -7.26 -17.42
CA GLY A 288 -6.05 -8.35 -18.21
C GLY A 288 -6.53 -9.60 -17.48
N VAL A 289 -7.12 -9.52 -16.27
CA VAL A 289 -8.02 -10.57 -15.77
C VAL A 289 -9.27 -9.94 -15.14
N LEU A 290 -10.02 -9.20 -15.94
CA LEU A 290 -11.46 -9.09 -15.76
C LEU A 290 -12.13 -9.56 -17.05
N SER A 291 -12.71 -10.75 -16.93
CA SER A 291 -13.61 -11.37 -17.89
C SER A 291 -14.65 -10.38 -18.43
N ALA A 292 -14.95 -10.52 -19.72
CA ALA A 292 -16.07 -9.91 -20.42
C ALA A 292 -17.33 -9.78 -19.53
N GLY A 293 -17.66 -8.55 -19.15
CA GLY A 293 -18.89 -8.17 -18.47
C GLY A 293 -19.48 -6.97 -19.20
N THR A 294 -20.53 -7.25 -19.96
CA THR A 294 -21.30 -6.34 -20.80
C THR A 294 -21.66 -5.05 -20.07
N ILE A 295 -21.32 -3.89 -20.65
CA ILE A 295 -21.82 -2.58 -20.22
C ILE A 295 -23.34 -2.56 -20.39
N PRO A 296 -24.16 -2.25 -19.36
CA PRO A 296 -25.56 -1.96 -19.56
C PRO A 296 -25.67 -0.60 -20.26
N THR A 297 -26.15 -0.61 -21.50
CA THR A 297 -26.60 0.60 -22.19
C THR A 297 -27.78 1.21 -21.43
N ASP A 298 -27.64 2.48 -21.05
CA ASP A 298 -28.66 3.33 -20.44
C ASP A 298 -29.94 3.36 -21.32
N PRO A 299 -31.14 3.03 -20.79
CA PRO A 299 -32.38 3.00 -21.57
C PRO A 299 -33.07 4.37 -21.72
N ARG A 300 -32.36 5.50 -21.59
CA ARG A 300 -32.97 6.85 -21.69
C ARG A 300 -32.75 7.62 -22.99
N GLU A 301 -32.27 6.96 -24.03
CA GLU A 301 -32.40 7.47 -25.39
C GLU A 301 -33.18 6.46 -26.24
N ASN A 302 -34.51 6.56 -26.21
CA ASN A 302 -35.36 6.43 -27.40
C ASN A 302 -36.86 6.53 -27.06
N GLY A 303 -37.42 7.68 -27.44
CA GLY A 303 -38.71 7.78 -28.11
C GLY A 303 -39.84 8.42 -27.31
N PRO A 304 -40.96 8.73 -27.98
CA PRO A 304 -41.15 9.20 -29.36
C PRO A 304 -41.26 10.73 -29.47
#